data_AF-A0A6G1HEX9-F1
#
_entry.id   AF-A0A6G1HEX9-F1
#
_cell.length_a   1.000
_cell.length_b   1.000
_cell.length_c   1.000
_cell.angle_alpha   90.00
_cell.angle_beta   90.00
_cell.angle_gamma   90.00
#
_symmetry.space_group_name_H-M   'P 1'
#
loop_
_entity.id
_entity.type
_entity.pdbx_description
1 polymer ?
#
loop_
_entity_poly.entity_id
_entity_poly.type
_entity_poly.pdbx_seq_one_letter_code
_entity_poly.pdbx_strand_id
1 'polypeptide(L)'
;MFYVPPLRRMLLPSLVCLIFVILYHTAVVHLDSIAAFLPHTHVGPAGHRIHSKDFPKHTFLPYTNASSYEHVIPPSQYLSLIDEDGVTSRKRPWVESSLLQPLLACPSKPNKYTMHIRLQNGIRNITMSPSNWPLESRGFWNPTILALPYWSNNRYLLVSRVLTDGLSQQNVICEAKICGADDASICSDDDIEQVGLGGMRCVTEPQVLDVPATPAKKCAGKFEVYALIPGFHDPRIFWGGNGEPLMMLNTQSQYGCFGLWLIDLRSLYKPLTSLISSSPSSLSQGPLTSYPTLTELTRNPPSSRSTIEKNWIYFSPGHGASYLHYEISPSSRSFSKLVGNGLVTGNMTDPLESSCLNADFPDPDMETLMHDSGMDQSRMSGGTWHQATNSLRLILCARNDVMCRSRPASETELFVAIIHRKMSNGLKLPMRYERYFFLWSATAPFEAVAISRFPTLLANETASDFSAEENWEGDDPDYELKGNAEYLKSVEEGVDGKKDLSWYFTYTVSLAWAWRGEEKKVEAADMGTGYLDEDVIMGIGLNDEGQAFAKVKMAYLLGCLRRCPGKKEGQ
;
A
#
# COMPACT_ATOMS: atom_id res chain seq x y z
N MET A 1 58.92 -29.12 -11.89
CA MET A 1 59.29 -27.69 -11.86
C MET A 1 58.33 -26.98 -12.80
N PHE A 2 57.28 -26.34 -12.28
CA PHE A 2 56.24 -25.70 -13.09
C PHE A 2 56.69 -24.30 -13.48
N TYR A 3 56.81 -24.04 -14.77
CA TYR A 3 57.14 -22.74 -15.32
C TYR A 3 55.90 -21.85 -15.30
N VAL A 4 55.87 -20.90 -14.38
CA VAL A 4 54.84 -19.86 -14.35
C VAL A 4 55.33 -18.70 -15.22
N PRO A 5 54.60 -18.32 -16.29
CA PRO A 5 55.02 -17.21 -17.14
C PRO A 5 55.05 -15.90 -16.34
N PRO A 6 55.95 -14.96 -16.67
CA PRO A 6 56.11 -13.72 -15.94
C PRO A 6 54.80 -12.91 -15.96
N LEU A 7 54.33 -12.52 -14.76
CA LEU A 7 53.07 -11.81 -14.48
C LEU A 7 52.81 -10.61 -15.42
N ARG A 8 53.88 -9.97 -15.90
CA ARG A 8 53.82 -8.86 -16.87
C ARG A 8 53.15 -9.22 -18.20
N ARG A 9 53.21 -10.48 -18.64
CA ARG A 9 52.57 -10.91 -19.90
C ARG A 9 51.06 -11.13 -19.78
N MET A 10 50.52 -11.26 -18.56
CA MET A 10 49.08 -11.44 -18.34
C MET A 10 48.36 -10.13 -17.99
N LEU A 11 49.06 -9.14 -17.43
CA LEU A 11 48.47 -7.86 -17.02
C LEU A 11 47.85 -7.09 -18.19
N LEU A 12 48.52 -7.02 -19.34
CA LEU A 12 48.03 -6.27 -20.49
C LEU A 12 46.73 -6.86 -21.08
N PRO A 13 46.66 -8.17 -21.42
CA PRO A 13 45.40 -8.76 -21.90
C PRO A 13 44.27 -8.70 -20.85
N SER A 14 44.57 -8.87 -19.56
CA SER A 14 43.56 -8.72 -18.50
C SER A 14 43.02 -7.29 -18.40
N LEU A 15 43.88 -6.27 -18.54
CA LEU A 15 43.45 -4.86 -18.52
C LEU A 15 42.60 -4.52 -19.76
N VAL A 16 42.97 -5.05 -20.93
CA VAL A 16 42.20 -4.88 -22.17
C VAL A 16 40.82 -5.53 -22.05
N CYS A 17 40.73 -6.76 -21.53
CA CYS A 17 39.45 -7.40 -21.25
C CYS A 17 38.60 -6.60 -20.26
N LEU A 18 39.20 -6.04 -19.19
CA LEU A 18 38.49 -5.21 -18.23
C LEU A 18 37.93 -3.94 -18.88
N ILE A 19 38.70 -3.27 -19.74
CA ILE A 19 38.25 -2.08 -20.49
C ILE A 19 37.08 -2.44 -21.42
N PHE A 20 37.15 -3.56 -22.14
CA PHE A 20 36.05 -4.02 -22.99
C PHE A 20 34.80 -4.36 -22.20
N VAL A 21 34.93 -4.98 -21.02
CA VAL A 21 33.79 -5.23 -20.12
C VAL A 21 33.19 -3.91 -19.66
N ILE A 22 33.99 -2.92 -19.23
CA ILE A 22 33.50 -1.60 -18.80
C ILE A 22 32.80 -0.87 -19.96
N LEU A 23 33.37 -0.88 -21.16
CA LEU A 23 32.78 -0.24 -22.34
C LEU A 23 31.50 -0.94 -22.80
N TYR A 24 31.47 -2.27 -22.79
CA TYR A 24 30.26 -3.04 -23.09
C TYR A 24 29.16 -2.77 -22.06
N HIS A 25 29.51 -2.78 -20.77
CA HIS A 25 28.57 -2.51 -19.69
C HIS A 25 28.04 -1.08 -19.75
N THR A 26 28.87 -0.08 -20.09
CA THR A 26 28.43 1.31 -20.22
C THR A 26 27.59 1.54 -21.48
N ALA A 27 27.92 0.89 -22.61
CA ALA A 27 27.17 1.04 -23.85
C ALA A 27 25.80 0.32 -23.81
N VAL A 28 25.77 -0.94 -23.38
CA VAL A 28 24.55 -1.76 -23.36
C VAL A 28 23.59 -1.31 -22.26
N VAL A 29 24.09 -1.02 -21.05
CA VAL A 29 23.22 -0.57 -19.94
C VAL A 29 22.66 0.83 -20.19
N HIS A 30 23.38 1.73 -20.89
CA HIS A 30 22.78 3.01 -21.26
C HIS A 30 21.75 2.88 -22.36
N LEU A 31 21.94 2.02 -23.37
CA LEU A 31 20.99 1.83 -24.45
C LEU A 31 19.66 1.22 -23.98
N ASP A 32 19.68 0.24 -23.08
CA ASP A 32 18.43 -0.35 -22.54
C ASP A 32 17.69 0.60 -21.59
N SER A 33 18.42 1.42 -20.82
CA SER A 33 17.80 2.48 -20.00
C SER A 33 17.21 3.62 -20.82
N ILE A 34 17.68 3.83 -22.05
CA ILE A 34 17.19 4.87 -22.95
C ILE A 34 16.01 4.35 -23.78
N ALA A 35 16.03 3.08 -24.21
CA ALA A 35 14.94 2.48 -24.99
C ALA A 35 13.61 2.42 -24.22
N ALA A 36 13.65 2.19 -22.89
CA ALA A 36 12.47 2.28 -22.03
C ALA A 36 11.93 3.72 -21.84
N PHE A 37 12.65 4.72 -22.34
CA PHE A 37 12.35 6.15 -22.17
C PHE A 37 12.33 6.93 -23.50
N LEU A 38 12.39 6.26 -24.65
CA LEU A 38 12.26 6.95 -25.93
C LEU A 38 10.80 7.40 -26.11
N PRO A 39 10.53 8.72 -26.21
CA PRO A 39 9.18 9.20 -26.37
C PRO A 39 8.67 8.82 -27.77
N HIS A 40 7.62 8.00 -27.82
CA HIS A 40 6.78 7.95 -29.01
C HIS A 40 6.15 9.33 -29.23
N THR A 41 6.14 9.79 -30.48
CA THR A 41 5.99 11.20 -30.89
C THR A 41 4.60 11.82 -30.69
N HIS A 42 3.75 11.23 -29.86
CA HIS A 42 2.49 11.84 -29.42
C HIS A 42 2.59 12.24 -27.95
N VAL A 43 3.06 13.47 -27.75
CA VAL A 43 3.13 14.14 -26.45
C VAL A 43 1.71 14.56 -26.07
N GLY A 44 1.09 13.88 -25.09
CA GLY A 44 -0.02 14.48 -24.34
C GLY A 44 0.42 15.84 -23.78
N PRO A 45 -0.48 16.83 -23.60
CA PRO A 45 -0.07 18.19 -23.22
C PRO A 45 0.82 18.13 -21.98
N ALA A 46 2.03 18.68 -22.09
CA ALA A 46 2.97 18.74 -20.97
C ALA A 46 2.25 19.31 -19.74
N GLY A 47 2.50 18.72 -18.57
CA GLY A 47 2.12 19.35 -17.31
C GLY A 47 2.53 20.81 -17.37
N HIS A 48 1.57 21.74 -17.27
CA HIS A 48 1.83 23.14 -17.52
C HIS A 48 2.92 23.63 -16.56
N ARG A 49 4.13 23.90 -17.06
CA ARG A 49 5.12 24.71 -16.35
C ARG A 49 4.61 26.14 -16.33
N ILE A 50 3.75 26.45 -15.37
CA ILE A 50 3.22 27.80 -15.22
C ILE A 50 4.35 28.67 -14.67
N HIS A 51 4.90 29.54 -15.51
CA HIS A 51 5.71 30.65 -15.02
C HIS A 51 4.82 31.54 -14.15
N SER A 52 5.29 31.93 -12.96
CA SER A 52 4.53 32.69 -11.95
C SER A 52 3.83 33.97 -12.47
N LYS A 53 4.23 34.48 -13.63
CA LYS A 53 3.78 35.74 -14.24
C LYS A 53 2.62 35.55 -15.25
N ASP A 54 2.35 34.31 -15.66
CA ASP A 54 1.41 34.00 -16.75
C ASP A 54 0.06 33.44 -16.26
N PHE A 55 -0.28 33.61 -14.96
CA PHE A 55 -1.59 33.19 -14.43
C PHE A 55 -2.73 34.05 -15.04
N PRO A 56 -3.61 33.48 -15.90
CA PRO A 56 -4.79 34.18 -16.38
C PRO A 56 -5.88 34.10 -15.30
N LYS A 57 -6.67 35.17 -15.18
CA LYS A 57 -7.66 35.34 -14.09
C LYS A 57 -8.91 34.45 -14.13
N HIS A 58 -9.09 33.53 -15.08
CA HIS A 58 -10.37 32.80 -15.18
C HIS A 58 -10.22 31.32 -15.58
N THR A 59 -11.09 30.50 -14.96
CA THR A 59 -11.34 29.06 -15.13
C THR A 59 -10.29 28.09 -14.54
N PHE A 60 -10.15 28.14 -13.21
CA PHE A 60 -9.78 26.97 -12.41
C PHE A 60 -10.87 26.73 -11.37
N LEU A 61 -11.17 25.47 -11.07
CA LEU A 61 -11.87 25.10 -9.83
C LEU A 61 -11.10 25.74 -8.65
N PRO A 62 -11.77 26.30 -7.63
CA PRO A 62 -11.10 27.02 -6.56
C PRO A 62 -10.18 26.08 -5.76
N TYR A 63 -8.87 26.18 -5.99
CA TYR A 63 -7.86 25.62 -5.11
C TYR A 63 -7.67 26.57 -3.94
N THR A 64 -7.92 26.11 -2.72
CA THR A 64 -7.72 26.92 -1.50
C THR A 64 -6.22 26.99 -1.19
N ASN A 65 -5.64 28.18 -1.39
CA ASN A 65 -4.23 28.41 -1.07
C ASN A 65 -4.04 28.50 0.45
N ALA A 66 -3.60 27.40 1.06
CA ALA A 66 -3.45 27.31 2.52
C ALA A 66 -2.16 27.95 3.07
N SER A 67 -1.30 28.52 2.23
CA SER A 67 0.05 28.94 2.62
C SER A 67 0.17 30.29 3.33
N SER A 68 -0.92 31.03 3.51
CA SER A 68 -0.91 32.35 4.17
C SER A 68 -1.25 32.29 5.67
N TYR A 69 -1.54 31.10 6.22
CA TYR A 69 -1.85 30.95 7.64
C TYR A 69 -0.58 30.73 8.44
N GLU A 70 -0.31 31.66 9.36
CA GLU A 70 0.69 31.51 10.42
C GLU A 70 0.45 30.23 11.22
N HIS A 71 1.52 29.69 11.81
CA HIS A 71 1.57 28.46 12.58
C HIS A 71 0.28 28.21 13.37
N VAL A 72 -0.48 27.16 13.00
CA VAL A 72 -1.56 26.66 13.84
C VAL A 72 -0.90 25.98 15.03
N ILE A 73 -0.74 26.73 16.12
CA ILE A 73 -0.34 26.21 17.42
C ILE A 73 -1.40 25.16 17.79
N PRO A 74 -1.00 23.93 18.16
CA PRO A 74 -1.97 22.94 18.60
C PRO A 74 -2.81 23.52 19.75
N PRO A 75 -4.13 23.26 19.82
CA PRO A 75 -4.93 23.70 20.95
C PRO A 75 -4.26 23.27 22.26
N SER A 76 -4.14 24.18 23.23
CA SER A 76 -3.55 23.89 24.56
C SER A 76 -4.19 22.70 25.26
N GLN A 77 -5.43 22.37 24.89
CA GLN A 77 -6.18 21.17 25.33
C GLN A 77 -5.52 19.83 24.93
N TYR A 78 -4.61 19.81 23.95
CA TYR A 78 -3.84 18.62 23.59
C TYR A 78 -2.57 18.46 24.42
N LEU A 79 -2.01 19.56 24.93
CA LEU A 79 -0.90 19.53 25.89
C LEU A 79 -1.41 19.21 27.30
N SER A 80 -2.66 19.55 27.64
CA SER A 80 -3.26 19.24 28.95
C SER A 80 -3.72 17.78 29.11
N LEU A 81 -3.59 16.92 28.10
CA LEU A 81 -3.71 15.46 28.25
C LEU A 81 -2.35 14.79 28.55
N ILE A 82 -1.27 15.57 28.57
CA ILE A 82 0.02 15.20 29.14
C ILE A 82 -0.02 15.73 30.57
N ASP A 83 -0.55 14.90 31.48
CA ASP A 83 -0.89 15.22 32.86
C ASP A 83 0.16 16.09 33.60
N GLU A 84 -0.30 17.22 34.15
CA GLU A 84 0.25 17.85 35.36
C GLU A 84 -0.06 17.02 36.62
N ASP A 85 -0.82 15.94 36.50
CA ASP A 85 -1.06 14.98 37.58
C ASP A 85 0.08 13.96 37.65
N GLY A 86 0.97 14.19 38.61
CA GLY A 86 2.19 13.44 38.83
C GLY A 86 2.04 11.91 38.76
N VAL A 87 3.05 11.30 38.15
CA VAL A 87 3.60 9.96 38.44
C VAL A 87 2.57 8.98 39.02
N THR A 88 1.65 8.52 38.18
CA THR A 88 1.11 7.18 38.34
C THR A 88 1.33 6.43 37.04
N SER A 89 1.99 5.27 37.16
CA SER A 89 2.17 4.33 36.08
C SER A 89 0.80 3.90 35.55
N ARG A 90 0.23 4.62 34.58
CA ARG A 90 -0.88 4.08 33.79
C ARG A 90 -0.31 2.85 33.10
N LYS A 91 -0.68 1.68 33.61
CA LYS A 91 -0.35 0.38 33.02
C LYS A 91 -0.59 0.49 31.51
N ARG A 92 0.42 0.20 30.71
CA ARG A 92 0.33 0.26 29.25
C ARG A 92 -0.76 -0.75 28.82
N PRO A 93 -1.92 -0.32 28.30
CA PRO A 93 -3.05 -1.24 28.06
C PRO A 93 -2.69 -2.42 27.17
N TRP A 94 -1.77 -2.20 26.23
CA TRP A 94 -1.37 -3.20 25.24
C TRP A 94 -0.25 -4.16 25.68
N VAL A 95 0.56 -3.79 26.67
CA VAL A 95 1.65 -4.67 27.15
C VAL A 95 1.08 -5.92 27.83
N GLU A 96 -0.05 -5.78 28.54
CA GLU A 96 -0.74 -6.87 29.24
C GLU A 96 -1.99 -7.38 28.50
N SER A 97 -2.29 -6.88 27.29
CA SER A 97 -3.54 -7.25 26.60
C SER A 97 -3.57 -8.74 26.26
N SER A 98 -4.50 -9.45 26.91
CA SER A 98 -4.79 -10.87 26.65
C SER A 98 -5.27 -11.13 25.23
N LEU A 99 -5.86 -10.12 24.56
CA LEU A 99 -6.38 -10.24 23.20
C LEU A 99 -5.27 -10.28 22.15
N LEU A 100 -4.09 -9.72 22.45
CA LEU A 100 -2.94 -9.76 21.55
C LEU A 100 -2.18 -11.09 21.63
N GLN A 101 -2.23 -11.79 22.78
CA GLN A 101 -1.43 -13.00 23.03
C GLN A 101 -1.58 -14.09 21.95
N PRO A 102 -2.80 -14.44 21.49
CA PRO A 102 -2.96 -15.45 20.44
C PRO A 102 -2.28 -15.07 19.12
N LEU A 103 -2.13 -13.76 18.84
CA LEU A 103 -1.57 -13.23 17.60
C LEU A 103 -0.04 -13.21 17.60
N LEU A 104 0.59 -13.37 18.77
CA LEU A 104 2.06 -13.41 18.88
C LEU A 104 2.64 -14.78 18.54
N ALA A 105 1.81 -15.83 18.61
CA ALA A 105 2.22 -17.16 18.18
C ALA A 105 2.26 -17.23 16.65
N CYS A 106 3.30 -17.86 16.12
CA CYS A 106 3.42 -18.08 14.68
C CYS A 106 2.63 -19.33 14.28
N PRO A 107 1.68 -19.23 13.32
CA PRO A 107 0.85 -20.36 12.91
C PRO A 107 1.66 -21.42 12.14
N SER A 108 2.77 -21.00 11.53
CA SER A 108 3.73 -21.84 10.82
C SER A 108 5.14 -21.36 11.10
N LYS A 109 6.14 -22.23 10.84
CA LYS A 109 7.53 -21.81 10.85
C LYS A 109 7.82 -20.94 9.62
N PRO A 110 8.66 -19.90 9.74
CA PRO A 110 9.10 -19.15 8.58
C PRO A 110 9.93 -20.04 7.66
N ASN A 111 9.88 -19.77 6.36
CA ASN A 111 10.73 -20.45 5.39
C ASN A 111 12.22 -20.16 5.71
N LYS A 112 13.05 -21.20 5.78
CA LYS A 112 14.46 -21.13 6.19
C LYS A 112 15.37 -20.37 5.23
N TYR A 113 14.96 -20.18 3.98
CA TYR A 113 15.74 -19.47 2.95
C TYR A 113 15.25 -18.04 2.73
N THR A 114 13.94 -17.83 2.72
CA THR A 114 13.35 -16.51 2.44
C THR A 114 12.98 -15.76 3.70
N MET A 115 12.90 -16.44 4.85
CA MET A 115 12.42 -15.93 6.14
C MET A 115 10.98 -15.41 6.11
N HIS A 116 10.16 -15.83 5.13
CA HIS A 116 8.76 -15.43 5.03
C HIS A 116 7.82 -16.43 5.73
N ILE A 117 6.71 -15.92 6.28
CA ILE A 117 5.54 -16.72 6.65
C ILE A 117 4.63 -16.83 5.42
N ARG A 118 4.33 -18.06 4.99
CA ARG A 118 3.42 -18.33 3.88
C ARG A 118 2.00 -18.58 4.38
N LEU A 119 1.05 -17.83 3.86
CA LEU A 119 -0.38 -18.02 4.12
C LEU A 119 -0.98 -19.03 3.14
N GLN A 120 -2.09 -19.66 3.52
CA GLN A 120 -2.82 -20.62 2.67
C GLN A 120 -3.68 -19.94 1.60
N ASN A 121 -3.96 -18.64 1.75
CA ASN A 121 -4.76 -17.88 0.80
C ASN A 121 -3.93 -17.54 -0.45
N GLY A 122 -4.48 -17.82 -1.62
CA GLY A 122 -3.83 -17.53 -2.91
C GLY A 122 -4.18 -16.16 -3.48
N ILE A 123 -3.28 -15.65 -4.31
CA ILE A 123 -3.48 -14.53 -5.23
C ILE A 123 -4.44 -14.98 -6.35
N ARG A 124 -5.43 -14.14 -6.64
CA ARG A 124 -6.46 -14.35 -7.67
C ARG A 124 -6.49 -13.16 -8.64
N ASN A 125 -6.89 -13.42 -9.89
CA ASN A 125 -6.85 -12.44 -10.97
C ASN A 125 -7.91 -11.35 -10.81
N ILE A 126 -7.58 -10.16 -11.33
CA ILE A 126 -8.52 -9.05 -11.53
C ILE A 126 -8.62 -8.77 -13.02
N THR A 127 -9.83 -8.75 -13.57
CA THR A 127 -10.08 -8.22 -14.93
C THR A 127 -10.86 -6.91 -14.88
N MET A 128 -10.53 -5.99 -15.79
CA MET A 128 -11.30 -4.78 -16.00
C MET A 128 -12.44 -4.97 -17.01
N SER A 129 -12.51 -6.11 -17.68
CA SER A 129 -13.56 -6.39 -18.68
C SER A 129 -14.88 -6.79 -18.00
N PRO A 130 -15.99 -6.13 -18.34
CA PRO A 130 -17.33 -6.60 -17.98
C PRO A 130 -17.68 -7.95 -18.63
N SER A 131 -18.86 -8.47 -18.29
CA SER A 131 -19.33 -9.73 -18.87
C SER A 131 -19.58 -9.57 -20.36
N ASN A 132 -19.20 -10.57 -21.16
CA ASN A 132 -19.33 -10.57 -22.63
C ASN A 132 -18.58 -9.41 -23.33
N TRP A 133 -17.65 -8.75 -22.64
CA TRP A 133 -16.75 -7.79 -23.26
C TRP A 133 -15.48 -8.50 -23.71
N PRO A 134 -14.83 -8.03 -24.79
CA PRO A 134 -13.50 -8.52 -25.11
C PRO A 134 -12.55 -8.24 -23.94
N LEU A 135 -11.56 -9.11 -23.79
CA LEU A 135 -10.45 -8.85 -22.87
C LEU A 135 -9.79 -7.53 -23.25
N GLU A 136 -9.68 -6.64 -22.27
CA GLU A 136 -8.97 -5.38 -22.44
C GLU A 136 -7.49 -5.65 -22.73
N SER A 137 -6.98 -5.01 -23.78
CA SER A 137 -5.58 -5.11 -24.18
C SER A 137 -4.66 -4.17 -23.38
N ARG A 138 -5.23 -3.23 -22.64
CA ARG A 138 -4.48 -2.27 -21.83
C ARG A 138 -3.89 -2.96 -20.60
N GLY A 139 -2.67 -2.57 -20.22
CA GLY A 139 -2.06 -2.99 -18.96
C GLY A 139 -2.70 -2.25 -17.78
N PHE A 140 -3.17 -3.01 -16.79
CA PHE A 140 -3.74 -2.48 -15.56
C PHE A 140 -2.91 -2.92 -14.36
N TRP A 141 -2.60 -1.97 -13.47
CA TRP A 141 -1.85 -2.26 -12.25
C TRP A 141 -2.29 -1.37 -11.09
N ASN A 142 -1.77 -1.64 -9.91
CA ASN A 142 -2.09 -0.95 -8.65
C ASN A 142 -3.58 -0.91 -8.35
N PRO A 143 -4.21 -2.09 -8.26
CA PRO A 143 -5.63 -2.17 -7.99
C PRO A 143 -5.91 -1.69 -6.57
N THR A 144 -6.74 -0.67 -6.43
CA THR A 144 -7.25 -0.25 -5.13
C THR A 144 -8.72 -0.52 -5.03
N ILE A 145 -9.10 -1.17 -3.94
CA ILE A 145 -10.40 -1.81 -3.79
C ILE A 145 -11.11 -1.21 -2.59
N LEU A 146 -12.39 -0.90 -2.76
CA LEU A 146 -13.28 -0.42 -1.71
C LEU A 146 -14.52 -1.30 -1.68
N ALA A 147 -14.85 -1.90 -0.53
CA ALA A 147 -16.15 -2.55 -0.38
C ALA A 147 -17.25 -1.50 -0.36
N LEU A 148 -18.32 -1.74 -1.12
CA LEU A 148 -19.50 -0.89 -1.19
C LEU A 148 -20.50 -1.24 -0.09
N PRO A 149 -21.38 -0.31 0.33
CA PRO A 149 -22.41 -0.59 1.33
C PRO A 149 -23.35 -1.73 0.92
N TYR A 150 -24.03 -2.32 1.91
CA TYR A 150 -24.85 -3.52 1.67
C TYR A 150 -26.05 -3.29 0.73
N TRP A 151 -26.53 -2.05 0.61
CA TRP A 151 -27.62 -1.66 -0.29
C TRP A 151 -27.14 -1.34 -1.71
N SER A 152 -25.84 -1.49 -1.98
CA SER A 152 -25.29 -1.39 -3.31
C SER A 152 -25.66 -2.62 -4.14
N ASN A 153 -26.00 -2.42 -5.41
CA ASN A 153 -26.20 -3.53 -6.36
C ASN A 153 -24.92 -4.35 -6.55
N ASN A 154 -23.76 -3.70 -6.40
CA ASN A 154 -22.45 -4.28 -6.61
C ASN A 154 -21.61 -4.23 -5.32
N ARG A 155 -20.69 -5.18 -5.17
CA ARG A 155 -20.03 -5.41 -3.87
C ARG A 155 -18.78 -4.57 -3.66
N TYR A 156 -18.10 -4.22 -4.74
CA TYR A 156 -16.81 -3.54 -4.69
C TYR A 156 -16.76 -2.40 -5.69
N LEU A 157 -15.90 -1.44 -5.41
CA LEU A 157 -15.41 -0.45 -6.33
C LEU A 157 -13.91 -0.70 -6.52
N LEU A 158 -13.48 -0.69 -7.77
CA LEU A 158 -12.11 -0.96 -8.16
C LEU A 158 -11.56 0.25 -8.91
N VAL A 159 -10.41 0.74 -8.48
CA VAL A 159 -9.64 1.77 -9.19
C VAL A 159 -8.27 1.21 -9.55
N SER A 160 -7.93 1.25 -10.83
CA SER A 160 -6.65 0.75 -11.35
C SER A 160 -5.96 1.79 -12.20
N ARG A 161 -4.63 1.77 -12.19
CA ARG A 161 -3.80 2.59 -13.08
C ARG A 161 -3.76 1.94 -14.46
N VAL A 162 -3.68 2.79 -15.48
CA VAL A 162 -3.57 2.42 -16.89
C VAL A 162 -2.42 3.18 -17.50
N LEU A 163 -1.55 2.47 -18.20
CA LEU A 163 -0.60 3.11 -19.12
C LEU A 163 -1.34 3.62 -20.34
N THR A 164 -1.12 4.89 -20.64
CA THR A 164 -1.52 5.46 -21.93
C THR A 164 -0.31 5.53 -22.85
N ASP A 165 -0.56 5.72 -24.15
CA ASP A 165 0.51 5.92 -25.14
C ASP A 165 1.41 7.09 -24.69
N GLY A 166 2.68 6.79 -24.37
CA GLY A 166 3.67 7.77 -23.88
C GLY A 166 3.92 7.71 -22.37
N LEU A 167 4.26 8.85 -21.76
CA LEU A 167 4.58 8.97 -20.32
C LEU A 167 3.36 9.30 -19.44
N SER A 168 2.18 9.40 -20.04
CA SER A 168 0.94 9.78 -19.35
C SER A 168 0.33 8.57 -18.64
N GLN A 169 -0.28 8.82 -17.48
CA GLN A 169 -0.94 7.81 -16.69
C GLN A 169 -2.36 8.22 -16.35
N GLN A 170 -3.27 7.25 -16.47
CA GLN A 170 -4.67 7.43 -16.13
C GLN A 170 -5.06 6.46 -15.02
N ASN A 171 -6.15 6.79 -14.34
CA ASN A 171 -6.80 5.87 -13.42
C ASN A 171 -8.18 5.58 -13.99
N VAL A 172 -8.58 4.32 -13.98
CA VAL A 172 -9.93 3.91 -14.36
C VAL A 172 -10.66 3.38 -13.12
N ILE A 173 -11.96 3.57 -13.10
CA ILE A 173 -12.85 3.12 -12.03
C ILE A 173 -13.95 2.24 -12.60
N CYS A 174 -14.30 1.17 -11.89
CA CYS A 174 -15.50 0.39 -12.17
C CYS A 174 -16.09 -0.12 -10.86
N GLU A 175 -17.38 -0.47 -10.92
CA GLU A 175 -17.96 -1.35 -9.91
C GLU A 175 -17.59 -2.79 -10.24
N ALA A 176 -17.40 -3.61 -9.21
CA ALA A 176 -16.84 -4.94 -9.34
C ALA A 176 -17.52 -5.97 -8.43
N LYS A 177 -17.37 -7.24 -8.80
CA LYS A 177 -17.81 -8.42 -8.02
C LYS A 177 -16.69 -9.46 -7.97
N ILE A 178 -16.78 -10.35 -6.99
CA ILE A 178 -15.94 -11.55 -6.87
C ILE A 178 -16.82 -12.78 -7.13
N CYS A 179 -16.26 -13.78 -7.80
CA CYS A 179 -16.85 -15.12 -7.91
C CYS A 179 -15.82 -16.18 -7.48
N GLY A 180 -16.27 -17.35 -7.05
CA GLY A 180 -15.42 -18.53 -6.81
C GLY A 180 -14.41 -18.44 -5.64
N ALA A 181 -14.23 -17.28 -4.99
CA ALA A 181 -13.23 -17.06 -3.95
C ALA A 181 -13.79 -17.16 -2.51
N ASP A 182 -14.33 -18.32 -2.12
CA ASP A 182 -15.09 -18.50 -0.87
C ASP A 182 -16.28 -17.53 -0.76
N ASP A 183 -16.77 -17.08 -1.91
CA ASP A 183 -17.93 -16.21 -2.05
C ASP A 183 -19.07 -17.06 -2.60
N ALA A 184 -20.28 -16.95 -2.04
CA ALA A 184 -21.42 -17.80 -2.43
C ALA A 184 -21.86 -17.62 -3.90
N SER A 185 -21.23 -16.68 -4.63
CA SER A 185 -21.42 -16.45 -6.05
C SER A 185 -20.63 -17.47 -6.90
N ILE A 186 -21.38 -18.32 -7.58
CA ILE A 186 -20.88 -19.22 -8.63
C ILE A 186 -20.35 -18.35 -9.79
N CYS A 187 -19.14 -18.65 -10.27
CA CYS A 187 -18.59 -18.03 -11.48
C CYS A 187 -19.39 -18.50 -12.71
N SER A 188 -19.77 -17.59 -13.61
CA SER A 188 -20.26 -17.99 -14.94
C SER A 188 -19.13 -18.53 -15.83
N ASP A 189 -19.46 -19.20 -16.93
CA ASP A 189 -18.44 -19.67 -17.90
C ASP A 189 -17.55 -18.52 -18.41
N ASP A 190 -18.15 -17.36 -18.70
CA ASP A 190 -17.44 -16.11 -19.04
C ASP A 190 -16.55 -15.59 -17.89
N ASP A 191 -16.95 -15.83 -16.63
CA ASP A 191 -16.08 -15.46 -15.49
C ASP A 191 -14.86 -16.39 -15.44
N ILE A 192 -15.06 -17.69 -15.67
CA ILE A 192 -14.00 -18.70 -15.66
C ILE A 192 -13.00 -18.43 -16.79
N GLU A 193 -13.47 -18.04 -17.97
CA GLU A 193 -12.62 -17.68 -19.11
C GLU A 193 -11.74 -16.47 -18.80
N GLN A 194 -12.31 -15.43 -18.17
CA GLN A 194 -11.58 -14.17 -17.95
C GLN A 194 -10.70 -14.16 -16.69
N VAL A 195 -11.13 -14.80 -15.60
CA VAL A 195 -10.44 -14.73 -14.31
C VAL A 195 -10.11 -16.09 -13.69
N GLY A 196 -10.41 -17.19 -14.38
CA GLY A 196 -10.18 -18.55 -13.90
C GLY A 196 -11.22 -19.01 -12.87
N LEU A 197 -10.89 -20.04 -12.08
CA LEU A 197 -11.79 -20.68 -11.10
C LEU A 197 -12.25 -19.78 -9.94
N GLY A 198 -11.78 -18.53 -9.91
CA GLY A 198 -12.24 -17.51 -8.98
C GLY A 198 -11.43 -16.23 -9.14
N GLY A 199 -12.10 -15.09 -9.17
CA GLY A 199 -11.47 -13.80 -9.36
C GLY A 199 -12.41 -12.62 -9.20
N MET A 200 -11.87 -11.42 -9.39
CA MET A 200 -12.60 -10.17 -9.33
C MET A 200 -12.73 -9.60 -10.73
N ARG A 201 -13.91 -9.07 -11.04
CA ARG A 201 -14.12 -8.39 -12.32
C ARG A 201 -14.97 -7.15 -12.21
N CYS A 202 -14.77 -6.25 -13.14
CA CYS A 202 -15.71 -5.16 -13.39
C CYS A 202 -17.07 -5.72 -13.83
N VAL A 203 -18.13 -5.04 -13.38
CA VAL A 203 -19.52 -5.28 -13.82
C VAL A 203 -20.06 -4.07 -14.58
N THR A 204 -19.50 -2.89 -14.34
CA THR A 204 -19.72 -1.69 -15.15
C THR A 204 -18.53 -1.45 -16.06
N GLU A 205 -18.77 -0.76 -17.18
CA GLU A 205 -17.69 -0.28 -18.06
C GLU A 205 -16.67 0.55 -17.27
N PRO A 206 -15.36 0.26 -17.36
CA PRO A 206 -14.33 1.06 -16.73
C PRO A 206 -14.32 2.50 -17.24
N GLN A 207 -14.54 3.46 -16.34
CA GLN A 207 -14.55 4.89 -16.65
C GLN A 207 -13.22 5.53 -16.28
N VAL A 208 -12.68 6.40 -17.14
CA VAL A 208 -11.50 7.18 -16.79
C VAL A 208 -11.85 8.19 -15.69
N LEU A 209 -11.07 8.20 -14.61
CA LEU A 209 -11.16 9.22 -13.58
C LEU A 209 -10.49 10.50 -14.06
N ASP A 210 -11.30 11.51 -14.40
CA ASP A 210 -10.83 12.85 -14.75
C ASP A 210 -10.45 13.63 -13.49
N VAL A 211 -9.23 13.38 -13.02
CA VAL A 211 -8.66 14.15 -11.92
C VAL A 211 -7.96 15.40 -12.50
N PRO A 212 -8.14 16.59 -11.91
CA PRO A 212 -7.54 17.82 -12.45
C PRO A 212 -6.01 17.84 -12.35
N ALA A 213 -5.34 18.37 -13.37
CA ALA A 213 -3.90 18.59 -13.33
C ALA A 213 -3.49 19.56 -12.20
N THR A 214 -2.32 19.30 -11.59
CA THR A 214 -1.78 20.09 -10.48
C THR A 214 -0.45 20.76 -10.86
N PRO A 215 -0.06 21.85 -10.17
CA PRO A 215 1.19 22.53 -10.48
C PRO A 215 2.41 21.72 -10.04
N ALA A 216 3.50 21.75 -10.81
CA ALA A 216 4.79 21.17 -10.46
C ALA A 216 5.80 22.24 -10.06
N LYS A 217 6.04 22.44 -8.76
CA LYS A 217 7.08 23.38 -8.29
C LYS A 217 8.35 22.62 -7.90
N LYS A 218 9.50 23.29 -7.86
CA LYS A 218 10.76 22.73 -7.28
C LYS A 218 11.18 21.32 -7.76
N CYS A 219 10.75 20.89 -8.94
CA CYS A 219 11.30 19.71 -9.60
C CYS A 219 12.67 20.08 -10.19
N ALA A 220 13.74 19.66 -9.54
CA ALA A 220 15.11 19.98 -9.93
C ALA A 220 16.00 18.73 -9.88
N GLY A 221 17.06 18.70 -10.69
CA GLY A 221 18.01 17.59 -10.74
C GLY A 221 17.34 16.28 -11.11
N LYS A 222 17.54 15.22 -10.31
CA LYS A 222 16.96 13.88 -10.57
C LYS A 222 15.42 13.85 -10.59
N PHE A 223 14.75 14.92 -10.15
CA PHE A 223 13.29 14.99 -10.10
C PHE A 223 12.66 15.77 -11.27
N GLU A 224 13.45 16.33 -12.18
CA GLU A 224 12.93 17.12 -13.30
C GLU A 224 11.97 16.35 -14.20
N VAL A 225 12.20 15.04 -14.36
CA VAL A 225 11.33 14.16 -15.14
C VAL A 225 9.91 14.08 -14.55
N TYR A 226 9.75 14.16 -13.22
CA TYR A 226 8.43 14.11 -12.58
C TYR A 226 7.54 15.33 -12.88
N ALA A 227 8.14 16.45 -13.31
CA ALA A 227 7.38 17.59 -13.82
C ALA A 227 6.75 17.33 -15.20
N LEU A 228 7.24 16.30 -15.91
CA LEU A 228 6.83 15.94 -17.27
C LEU A 228 5.94 14.70 -17.33
N ILE A 229 5.63 14.08 -16.18
CA ILE A 229 4.77 12.89 -16.12
C ILE A 229 3.35 13.38 -15.78
N PRO A 230 2.51 13.69 -16.77
CA PRO A 230 1.14 14.11 -16.49
C PRO A 230 0.34 12.95 -15.90
N GLY A 231 -0.56 13.29 -14.98
CA GLY A 231 -1.50 12.33 -14.40
C GLY A 231 -1.26 12.04 -12.92
N PHE A 232 -1.97 11.03 -12.45
CA PHE A 232 -2.08 10.70 -11.03
C PHE A 232 -1.58 9.31 -10.80
N HIS A 233 -0.79 9.20 -9.74
CA HIS A 233 -0.04 8.01 -9.39
C HIS A 233 -0.59 7.43 -8.10
N ASP A 234 -0.54 6.12 -8.04
CA ASP A 234 -0.79 5.31 -6.84
C ASP A 234 -2.05 5.76 -6.09
N PRO A 235 -3.23 5.76 -6.75
CA PRO A 235 -4.47 6.06 -6.07
C PRO A 235 -4.66 5.07 -4.92
N ARG A 236 -5.27 5.51 -3.83
CA ARG A 236 -5.67 4.69 -2.68
C ARG A 236 -7.06 5.12 -2.27
N ILE A 237 -8.05 4.29 -2.56
CA ILE A 237 -9.43 4.51 -2.14
C ILE A 237 -9.69 3.87 -0.77
N PHE A 238 -10.41 4.56 0.11
CA PHE A 238 -10.77 4.10 1.45
C PHE A 238 -11.97 4.87 2.01
N TRP A 239 -12.58 4.34 3.06
CA TRP A 239 -13.63 5.04 3.81
C TRP A 239 -13.00 5.98 4.85
N GLY A 240 -13.42 7.25 4.85
CA GLY A 240 -13.09 8.24 5.87
C GLY A 240 -13.89 8.02 7.17
N GLY A 241 -13.50 8.72 8.23
CA GLY A 241 -14.10 8.54 9.56
C GLY A 241 -15.56 8.96 9.67
N ASN A 242 -16.09 9.73 8.70
CA ASN A 242 -17.52 10.02 8.63
C ASN A 242 -18.26 9.15 7.61
N GLY A 243 -17.59 8.16 7.00
CA GLY A 243 -18.17 7.33 5.95
C GLY A 243 -18.11 7.96 4.56
N GLU A 244 -17.28 8.97 4.35
CA GLU A 244 -17.02 9.50 3.01
C GLU A 244 -16.08 8.55 2.22
N PRO A 245 -16.34 8.27 0.93
CA PRO A 245 -15.40 7.52 0.10
C PRO A 245 -14.28 8.47 -0.36
N LEU A 246 -13.10 8.33 0.21
CA LEU A 246 -11.95 9.18 -0.08
C LEU A 246 -10.98 8.47 -1.01
N MET A 247 -10.32 9.26 -1.86
CA MET A 247 -9.16 8.83 -2.62
C MET A 247 -7.96 9.70 -2.24
N MET A 248 -6.90 9.05 -1.77
CA MET A 248 -5.57 9.66 -1.69
C MET A 248 -4.78 9.29 -2.94
N LEU A 249 -4.11 10.26 -3.55
CA LEU A 249 -3.35 10.05 -4.79
C LEU A 249 -2.13 10.95 -4.84
N ASN A 250 -1.16 10.55 -5.64
CA ASN A 250 0.04 11.30 -5.85
C ASN A 250 0.02 12.05 -7.19
N THR A 251 0.41 13.31 -7.20
CA THR A 251 0.60 14.09 -8.43
C THR A 251 1.50 15.30 -8.15
N GLN A 252 1.72 16.17 -9.14
CA GLN A 252 2.59 17.34 -9.00
C GLN A 252 2.19 18.21 -7.80
N SER A 253 3.18 18.78 -7.11
CA SER A 253 3.00 19.52 -5.86
C SER A 253 3.19 21.02 -6.02
N GLN A 254 2.39 21.80 -5.27
CA GLN A 254 2.56 23.25 -5.20
C GLN A 254 3.65 23.66 -4.18
N TYR A 255 4.14 22.73 -3.36
CA TYR A 255 5.09 22.98 -2.26
C TYR A 255 6.46 22.32 -2.48
N GLY A 256 6.48 21.11 -3.03
CA GLY A 256 7.63 20.34 -3.51
C GLY A 256 7.46 19.99 -4.98
N CYS A 257 8.12 18.92 -5.45
CA CYS A 257 7.97 18.42 -6.83
C CYS A 257 6.74 17.53 -6.99
N PHE A 258 6.55 16.61 -6.05
CA PHE A 258 5.48 15.62 -6.09
C PHE A 258 4.85 15.50 -4.71
N GLY A 259 3.53 15.52 -4.65
CA GLY A 259 2.74 15.67 -3.43
C GLY A 259 1.70 14.58 -3.29
N LEU A 260 1.12 14.49 -2.10
CA LEU A 260 -0.05 13.67 -1.82
C LEU A 260 -1.29 14.56 -1.73
N TRP A 261 -2.36 14.12 -2.35
CA TRP A 261 -3.61 14.84 -2.44
C TRP A 261 -4.76 13.97 -1.96
N LEU A 262 -5.78 14.60 -1.39
CA LEU A 262 -7.01 13.96 -0.96
C LEU A 262 -8.20 14.55 -1.73
N ILE A 263 -9.12 13.71 -2.15
CA ILE A 263 -10.39 14.10 -2.77
C ILE A 263 -11.48 13.10 -2.39
N ASP A 264 -12.71 13.58 -2.24
CA ASP A 264 -13.86 12.69 -2.14
C ASP A 264 -14.26 12.17 -3.50
N LEU A 265 -14.30 10.85 -3.61
CA LEU A 265 -14.46 10.10 -4.84
C LEU A 265 -15.82 10.39 -5.51
N ARG A 266 -16.83 10.84 -4.77
CA ARG A 266 -18.12 11.32 -5.32
C ARG A 266 -17.96 12.53 -6.24
N SER A 267 -16.88 13.27 -6.08
CA SER A 267 -16.56 14.41 -6.94
C SER A 267 -16.19 13.96 -8.35
N LEU A 268 -15.61 12.76 -8.48
CA LEU A 268 -15.07 12.20 -9.72
C LEU A 268 -15.96 11.11 -10.32
N TYR A 269 -16.62 10.31 -9.49
CA TYR A 269 -17.48 9.20 -9.91
C TYR A 269 -18.90 9.38 -9.34
N LYS A 270 -19.76 10.01 -10.16
CA LYS A 270 -21.12 10.43 -9.77
C LYS A 270 -22.06 9.31 -9.31
N PRO A 271 -21.98 8.06 -9.81
CA PRO A 271 -22.82 6.98 -9.30
C PRO A 271 -22.73 6.78 -7.78
N LEU A 272 -21.56 7.05 -7.17
CA LEU A 272 -21.42 6.98 -5.71
C LEU A 272 -22.26 8.02 -4.96
N THR A 273 -22.51 9.19 -5.53
CA THR A 273 -23.37 10.20 -4.89
C THR A 273 -24.77 9.62 -4.70
N SER A 274 -25.35 9.06 -5.77
CA SER A 274 -26.67 8.44 -5.73
C SER A 274 -26.72 7.24 -4.78
N LEU A 275 -25.70 6.37 -4.82
CA LEU A 275 -25.62 5.20 -3.93
C LEU A 275 -25.57 5.59 -2.46
N ILE A 276 -24.78 6.60 -2.10
CA ILE A 276 -24.61 7.00 -0.70
C ILE A 276 -25.84 7.74 -0.18
N SER A 277 -26.47 8.56 -1.02
CA SER A 277 -27.72 9.24 -0.68
C SER A 277 -28.93 8.29 -0.62
N SER A 278 -28.84 7.08 -1.17
CA SER A 278 -29.90 6.06 -1.12
C SER A 278 -29.81 5.12 0.10
N SER A 279 -29.07 5.49 1.15
CA SER A 279 -28.96 4.68 2.37
C SER A 279 -30.35 4.36 2.95
N PRO A 280 -30.69 3.08 3.17
CA PRO A 280 -31.97 2.69 3.79
C PRO A 280 -32.10 3.14 5.25
N SER A 281 -30.97 3.30 5.94
CA SER A 281 -30.91 3.54 7.38
C SER A 281 -30.83 5.02 7.74
N SER A 282 -30.51 5.89 6.77
CA SER A 282 -30.38 7.33 6.95
C SER A 282 -31.39 8.06 6.08
N LEU A 283 -32.34 8.76 6.71
CA LEU A 283 -33.26 9.70 6.03
C LEU A 283 -32.56 10.99 5.54
N SER A 284 -31.25 11.13 5.77
CA SER A 284 -30.44 12.29 5.36
C SER A 284 -29.66 11.99 4.07
N GLN A 285 -29.12 13.03 3.41
CA GLN A 285 -28.41 12.97 2.11
C GLN A 285 -27.10 12.14 2.10
N GLY A 286 -26.88 11.31 3.12
CA GLY A 286 -25.61 10.62 3.39
C GLY A 286 -24.60 11.52 4.09
N PRO A 287 -23.38 11.03 4.37
CA PRO A 287 -22.31 11.84 4.92
C PRO A 287 -22.02 13.06 4.06
N LEU A 288 -21.69 14.19 4.70
CA LEU A 288 -21.30 15.41 4.00
C LEU A 288 -20.11 15.13 3.07
N THR A 289 -20.06 15.85 1.95
CA THR A 289 -18.90 15.78 1.04
C THR A 289 -17.73 16.53 1.65
N SER A 290 -16.79 15.77 2.20
CA SER A 290 -15.47 16.27 2.62
C SER A 290 -14.59 16.42 1.38
N TYR A 291 -13.64 17.36 1.33
CA TYR A 291 -12.67 17.47 0.21
C TYR A 291 -13.30 17.39 -1.21
N PRO A 292 -14.27 18.25 -1.57
CA PRO A 292 -14.94 18.23 -2.87
C PRO A 292 -14.02 18.57 -4.05
N THR A 293 -12.82 19.09 -3.76
CA THR A 293 -11.75 19.37 -4.71
C THR A 293 -10.44 18.78 -4.18
N LEU A 294 -9.48 18.58 -5.09
CA LEU A 294 -8.14 18.12 -4.74
C LEU A 294 -7.52 19.01 -3.66
N THR A 295 -7.22 18.40 -2.52
CA THR A 295 -6.63 19.07 -1.36
C THR A 295 -5.23 18.50 -1.10
N GLU A 296 -4.19 19.31 -1.29
CA GLU A 296 -2.81 18.87 -1.07
C GLU A 296 -2.52 18.70 0.41
N LEU A 297 -2.09 17.50 0.79
CA LEU A 297 -1.74 17.18 2.16
C LEU A 297 -0.32 17.71 2.46
N THR A 298 -0.16 18.36 3.61
CA THR A 298 1.10 19.02 3.98
C THR A 298 1.73 18.46 5.25
N ARG A 299 3.03 18.74 5.44
CA ARG A 299 3.74 18.58 6.71
C ARG A 299 3.92 19.91 7.42
N ASN A 300 4.03 19.84 8.74
CA ASN A 300 4.32 20.95 9.66
C ASN A 300 5.48 20.54 10.60
N PRO A 301 6.53 21.36 10.75
CA PRO A 301 6.77 22.66 10.12
C PRO A 301 6.96 22.58 8.60
N PRO A 302 6.70 23.64 7.82
CA PRO A 302 6.93 23.62 6.37
C PRO A 302 8.37 23.29 5.97
N SER A 303 9.34 23.51 6.86
CA SER A 303 10.75 23.15 6.67
C SER A 303 11.01 21.64 6.68
N SER A 304 10.09 20.81 7.19
CA SER A 304 10.23 19.35 7.18
C SER A 304 9.68 18.68 5.91
N ARG A 305 9.19 19.47 4.94
CA ARG A 305 8.62 18.93 3.69
C ARG A 305 9.70 18.35 2.80
N SER A 306 9.44 17.15 2.28
CA SER A 306 10.28 16.49 1.28
C SER A 306 10.05 17.08 -0.11
N THR A 307 11.00 16.87 -1.02
CA THR A 307 10.80 17.15 -2.46
C THR A 307 9.72 16.25 -3.06
N ILE A 308 9.61 15.02 -2.56
CA ILE A 308 8.56 14.07 -2.94
C ILE A 308 7.88 13.57 -1.67
N GLU A 309 6.60 13.86 -1.55
CA GLU A 309 5.73 13.30 -0.53
C GLU A 309 4.96 12.13 -1.12
N LYS A 310 5.13 10.95 -0.51
CA LYS A 310 4.54 9.69 -0.96
C LYS A 310 4.37 8.76 0.23
N ASN A 311 3.49 7.77 0.09
CA ASN A 311 3.33 6.67 1.03
C ASN A 311 2.89 7.14 2.43
N TRP A 312 2.02 8.14 2.55
CA TRP A 312 1.42 8.47 3.85
C TRP A 312 0.22 7.56 4.12
N ILE A 313 -0.11 7.38 5.40
CA ILE A 313 -1.33 6.70 5.83
C ILE A 313 -2.29 7.74 6.39
N TYR A 314 -3.49 7.81 5.84
CA TYR A 314 -4.62 8.48 6.48
C TYR A 314 -5.31 7.52 7.45
N PHE A 315 -5.67 8.00 8.64
CA PHE A 315 -6.48 7.25 9.61
C PHE A 315 -7.41 8.17 10.40
N SER A 316 -8.52 7.60 10.89
CA SER A 316 -9.58 8.34 11.58
C SER A 316 -10.07 7.53 12.79
N PRO A 317 -9.82 7.95 14.05
CA PRO A 317 -10.30 7.22 15.25
C PRO A 317 -11.81 7.31 15.45
N GLY A 318 -12.46 8.26 14.80
CA GLY A 318 -13.91 8.42 14.81
C GLY A 318 -14.31 9.62 13.98
N HIS A 319 -15.56 10.02 14.15
CA HIS A 319 -16.15 11.17 13.46
C HIS A 319 -15.39 12.47 13.73
N GLY A 320 -15.22 13.28 12.68
CA GLY A 320 -14.70 14.65 12.78
C GLY A 320 -13.21 14.79 13.12
N ALA A 321 -12.45 13.71 13.25
CA ALA A 321 -11.01 13.76 13.50
C ALA A 321 -10.25 12.80 12.60
N SER A 322 -9.27 13.32 11.88
CA SER A 322 -8.42 12.56 10.96
C SER A 322 -6.96 12.92 11.15
N TYR A 323 -6.09 11.98 10.82
CA TYR A 323 -4.65 12.08 11.05
C TYR A 323 -3.90 11.55 9.84
N LEU A 324 -2.67 12.03 9.68
CA LEU A 324 -1.74 11.57 8.68
C LEU A 324 -0.50 11.02 9.38
N HIS A 325 -0.15 9.78 9.08
CA HIS A 325 1.08 9.15 9.49
C HIS A 325 2.07 9.24 8.32
N TYR A 326 3.17 9.97 8.52
CA TYR A 326 4.07 10.42 7.46
C TYR A 326 5.26 9.51 7.26
N GLU A 327 5.85 9.05 8.37
CA GLU A 327 7.10 8.31 8.37
C GLU A 327 7.04 7.17 9.35
N ILE A 328 7.59 6.05 8.91
CA ILE A 328 7.99 4.94 9.76
C ILE A 328 9.37 4.48 9.29
N SER A 329 10.32 4.47 10.19
CA SER A 329 11.72 4.08 9.94
C SER A 329 12.29 3.37 11.15
N PRO A 330 13.45 2.69 11.05
CA PRO A 330 14.11 2.10 12.21
C PRO A 330 14.36 3.07 13.36
N SER A 331 14.52 4.37 13.06
CA SER A 331 14.82 5.41 14.07
C SER A 331 13.59 6.13 14.61
N SER A 332 12.51 6.23 13.84
CA SER A 332 11.40 7.14 14.17
C SER A 332 10.07 6.77 13.53
N ARG A 333 9.01 7.27 14.15
CA ARG A 333 7.65 7.35 13.62
C ARG A 333 7.17 8.80 13.72
N SER A 334 6.36 9.28 12.78
CA SER A 334 5.75 10.61 12.88
C SER A 334 4.33 10.66 12.32
N PHE A 335 3.42 11.30 13.07
CA PHE A 335 2.05 11.56 12.61
C PHE A 335 1.53 12.90 13.14
N SER A 336 0.58 13.49 12.43
CA SER A 336 -0.08 14.73 12.86
C SER A 336 -1.59 14.68 12.61
N LYS A 337 -2.33 15.53 13.33
CA LYS A 337 -3.76 15.72 13.13
C LYS A 337 -4.01 16.64 11.93
N LEU A 338 -4.95 16.26 11.08
CA LEU A 338 -5.47 17.06 9.99
C LEU A 338 -6.46 18.10 10.54
N VAL A 339 -6.19 19.39 10.30
CA VAL A 339 -7.00 20.50 10.82
C VAL A 339 -7.92 21.13 9.76
N GLY A 340 -7.72 20.79 8.48
CA GLY A 340 -8.52 21.26 7.35
C GLY A 340 -7.66 21.81 6.21
N ASN A 341 -8.20 21.82 4.99
CA ASN A 341 -7.51 22.29 3.78
C ASN A 341 -6.09 21.70 3.59
N GLY A 342 -5.89 20.44 3.99
CA GLY A 342 -4.59 19.76 3.89
C GLY A 342 -3.54 20.22 4.90
N LEU A 343 -3.87 21.16 5.79
CA LEU A 343 -3.02 21.62 6.88
C LEU A 343 -3.10 20.68 8.09
N VAL A 344 -2.00 20.61 8.82
CA VAL A 344 -1.81 19.69 9.93
C VAL A 344 -1.16 20.35 11.14
N THR A 345 -1.37 19.76 12.32
CA THR A 345 -0.62 20.12 13.53
C THR A 345 0.87 19.75 13.42
N GLY A 346 1.68 20.20 14.38
CA GLY A 346 3.02 19.63 14.57
C GLY A 346 2.97 18.12 14.86
N ASN A 347 4.13 17.45 14.77
CA ASN A 347 4.25 16.02 15.06
C ASN A 347 3.70 15.70 16.44
N MET A 348 2.83 14.70 16.51
CA MET A 348 2.12 14.26 17.72
C MET A 348 2.62 12.91 18.23
N THR A 349 3.61 12.30 17.57
CA THR A 349 4.28 11.11 18.11
C THR A 349 4.99 11.46 19.41
N ASP A 350 4.86 10.59 20.41
CA ASP A 350 5.52 10.78 21.69
C ASP A 350 7.05 10.79 21.48
N PRO A 351 7.78 11.80 21.97
CA PRO A 351 9.24 11.88 21.81
C PRO A 351 10.02 10.69 22.39
N LEU A 352 9.42 9.96 23.33
CA LEU A 352 10.00 8.77 23.95
C LEU A 352 9.59 7.47 23.24
N GLU A 353 8.69 7.52 22.25
CA GLU A 353 8.30 6.35 21.46
C GLU A 353 9.53 5.78 20.72
N SER A 354 9.84 4.52 20.98
CA SER A 354 10.82 3.76 20.21
C SER A 354 10.14 3.15 19.00
N SER A 355 10.79 3.27 17.85
CA SER A 355 10.26 2.68 16.62
C SER A 355 10.12 1.17 16.73
N CYS A 356 8.99 0.64 16.24
CA CYS A 356 8.77 -0.79 16.06
C CYS A 356 9.80 -1.44 15.13
N LEU A 357 10.42 -0.67 14.24
CA LEU A 357 11.38 -1.15 13.25
C LEU A 357 12.83 -1.10 13.76
N ASN A 358 13.06 -0.73 15.01
CA ASN A 358 14.41 -0.65 15.55
C ASN A 358 15.06 -2.04 15.58
N ALA A 359 16.24 -2.15 14.97
CA ALA A 359 17.04 -3.38 14.90
C ALA A 359 17.67 -3.77 16.26
N ASP A 360 17.79 -2.83 17.21
CA ASP A 360 18.30 -3.07 18.57
C ASP A 360 17.33 -3.89 19.44
N PHE A 361 16.13 -4.17 18.93
CA PHE A 361 15.21 -5.15 19.49
C PHE A 361 15.15 -6.37 18.57
N PRO A 362 16.28 -7.08 18.35
CA PRO A 362 16.29 -8.27 17.52
C PRO A 362 15.45 -9.33 18.20
N ASP A 363 14.75 -10.09 17.38
CA ASP A 363 14.02 -11.22 17.86
C ASP A 363 15.00 -12.40 18.06
N PRO A 364 15.14 -12.96 19.29
CA PRO A 364 16.12 -14.01 19.56
C PRO A 364 15.90 -15.28 18.70
N ASP A 365 14.66 -15.56 18.28
CA ASP A 365 14.39 -16.68 17.38
C ASP A 365 14.87 -16.35 15.96
N MET A 366 14.83 -15.08 15.54
CA MET A 366 15.32 -14.66 14.22
C MET A 366 16.84 -14.81 14.13
N GLU A 367 17.58 -14.43 15.17
CA GLU A 367 19.05 -14.56 15.19
C GLU A 367 19.48 -16.04 15.10
N THR A 368 18.80 -16.91 15.84
CA THR A 368 19.04 -18.36 15.80
C THR A 368 18.73 -18.94 14.42
N LEU A 369 17.57 -18.58 13.84
CA LEU A 369 17.20 -19.04 12.49
C LEU A 369 18.16 -18.54 11.40
N MET A 370 18.66 -17.31 11.51
CA MET A 370 19.66 -16.77 10.58
C MET A 370 20.99 -17.53 10.68
N HIS A 371 21.41 -17.90 11.88
CA HIS A 371 22.60 -18.71 12.09
C HIS A 371 22.43 -20.12 11.49
N ASP A 372 21.31 -20.78 11.77
CA ASP A 372 21.07 -22.17 11.35
C ASP A 372 20.85 -22.33 9.85
N SER A 373 20.32 -21.30 9.19
CA SER A 373 20.10 -21.28 7.73
C SER A 373 21.36 -21.01 6.92
N GLY A 374 22.47 -20.57 7.56
CA GLY A 374 23.68 -20.15 6.85
C GLY A 374 23.45 -18.97 5.90
N MET A 375 22.40 -18.19 6.14
CA MET A 375 21.93 -17.15 5.23
C MET A 375 22.83 -15.91 5.27
N ASP A 376 23.16 -15.39 4.09
CA ASP A 376 23.94 -14.16 3.97
C ASP A 376 23.15 -12.96 4.52
N GLN A 377 23.67 -12.36 5.60
CA GLN A 377 23.13 -11.14 6.19
C GLN A 377 22.97 -9.99 5.18
N SER A 378 23.74 -9.97 4.09
CA SER A 378 23.62 -8.95 3.04
C SER A 378 22.27 -8.99 2.33
N ARG A 379 21.66 -10.18 2.21
CA ARG A 379 20.34 -10.37 1.57
C ARG A 379 19.19 -9.93 2.47
N MET A 380 19.40 -9.89 3.78
CA MET A 380 18.41 -9.50 4.78
C MET A 380 18.60 -8.10 5.36
N SER A 381 19.77 -7.49 5.17
CA SER A 381 20.09 -6.16 5.68
C SER A 381 19.87 -5.08 4.62
N GLY A 382 19.37 -3.93 5.06
CA GLY A 382 19.07 -2.81 4.17
C GLY A 382 17.60 -2.74 3.74
N GLY A 383 17.35 -1.93 2.71
CA GLY A 383 16.03 -1.60 2.22
C GLY A 383 15.45 -0.31 2.80
N THR A 384 14.39 0.18 2.16
CA THR A 384 13.67 1.39 2.58
C THR A 384 12.26 1.02 2.98
N TRP A 385 11.72 1.66 4.02
CA TRP A 385 10.38 1.38 4.53
C TRP A 385 9.34 2.29 3.89
N HIS A 386 8.25 1.71 3.40
CA HIS A 386 7.20 2.40 2.65
C HIS A 386 5.87 2.02 3.27
N GLN A 387 5.02 3.00 3.61
CA GLN A 387 3.66 2.67 3.99
C GLN A 387 2.82 2.40 2.74
N ALA A 388 2.43 1.14 2.58
CA ALA A 388 2.00 0.59 1.31
C ALA A 388 0.49 0.77 1.07
N THR A 389 -0.32 0.68 2.13
CA THR A 389 -1.79 0.73 2.04
C THR A 389 -2.40 1.87 2.85
N ASN A 390 -3.71 2.06 2.72
CA ASN A 390 -4.54 2.73 3.72
C ASN A 390 -4.58 1.95 5.05
N SER A 391 -5.14 2.56 6.09
CA SER A 391 -5.41 1.87 7.36
C SER A 391 -6.85 1.36 7.43
N LEU A 392 -7.06 0.26 8.17
CA LEU A 392 -8.36 -0.18 8.64
C LEU A 392 -8.43 -0.09 10.16
N ARG A 393 -9.62 0.21 10.71
CA ARG A 393 -9.89 0.07 12.14
C ARG A 393 -10.30 -1.36 12.43
N LEU A 394 -9.64 -1.96 13.40
CA LEU A 394 -9.77 -3.35 13.79
C LEU A 394 -10.22 -3.42 15.25
N ILE A 395 -11.29 -4.18 15.49
CA ILE A 395 -11.69 -4.63 16.81
C ILE A 395 -11.13 -6.06 16.97
N LEU A 396 -10.24 -6.27 17.95
CA LEU A 396 -9.55 -7.53 18.24
C LEU A 396 -10.47 -8.66 18.75
N CYS A 397 -11.77 -8.45 18.74
CA CYS A 397 -12.77 -9.43 19.11
C CYS A 397 -13.30 -10.14 17.86
N ALA A 398 -13.84 -11.35 18.04
CA ALA A 398 -14.77 -11.89 17.07
C ALA A 398 -16.06 -11.04 17.06
N ARG A 399 -16.71 -10.88 15.90
CA ARG A 399 -17.91 -10.03 15.78
C ARG A 399 -19.02 -10.42 16.75
N ASN A 400 -19.23 -11.72 16.94
CA ASN A 400 -20.30 -12.24 17.79
C ASN A 400 -19.92 -12.34 19.28
N ASP A 401 -18.70 -12.00 19.66
CA ASP A 401 -18.26 -12.01 21.06
C ASP A 401 -18.69 -10.73 21.79
N VAL A 402 -19.88 -10.76 22.39
CA VAL A 402 -20.44 -9.62 23.13
C VAL A 402 -19.58 -9.24 24.34
N MET A 403 -18.99 -10.23 25.02
CA MET A 403 -18.19 -9.97 26.22
C MET A 403 -16.89 -9.26 25.87
N CYS A 404 -16.20 -9.69 24.82
CA CYS A 404 -15.02 -9.01 24.33
C CYS A 404 -15.34 -7.58 23.87
N ARG A 405 -16.43 -7.39 23.11
CA ARG A 405 -16.85 -6.07 22.61
C ARG A 405 -17.28 -5.09 23.71
N SER A 406 -17.63 -5.59 24.89
CA SER A 406 -17.96 -4.75 26.05
C SER A 406 -16.74 -4.15 26.75
N ARG A 407 -15.52 -4.61 26.42
CA ARG A 407 -14.28 -4.07 26.99
C ARG A 407 -13.97 -2.67 26.41
N PRO A 408 -13.18 -1.85 27.12
CA PRO A 408 -12.81 -0.52 26.65
C PRO A 408 -12.15 -0.54 25.26
N ALA A 409 -12.46 0.45 24.43
CA ALA A 409 -11.85 0.61 23.09
C ALA A 409 -10.32 0.68 23.14
N SER A 410 -9.75 1.25 24.21
CA SER A 410 -8.31 1.31 24.44
C SER A 410 -7.63 -0.04 24.63
N GLU A 411 -8.39 -1.14 24.76
CA GLU A 411 -7.88 -2.51 24.90
C GLU A 411 -8.29 -3.41 23.73
N THR A 412 -9.27 -3.01 22.94
CA THR A 412 -9.87 -3.84 21.88
C THR A 412 -9.66 -3.28 20.49
N GLU A 413 -9.39 -1.98 20.34
CA GLU A 413 -9.36 -1.32 19.05
C GLU A 413 -7.96 -0.88 18.63
N LEU A 414 -7.56 -1.34 17.45
CA LEU A 414 -6.32 -0.99 16.79
C LEU A 414 -6.59 -0.45 15.38
N PHE A 415 -5.63 0.27 14.85
CA PHE A 415 -5.50 0.41 13.41
C PHE A 415 -4.52 -0.64 12.88
N VAL A 416 -4.76 -1.10 11.65
CA VAL A 416 -3.88 -1.99 10.92
C VAL A 416 -3.61 -1.39 9.54
N ALA A 417 -2.36 -1.45 9.10
CA ALA A 417 -1.96 -1.16 7.74
C ALA A 417 -0.82 -2.08 7.32
N ILE A 418 -0.62 -2.19 6.01
CA ILE A 418 0.52 -2.88 5.45
C ILE A 418 1.62 -1.87 5.16
N ILE A 419 2.83 -2.20 5.61
CA ILE A 419 4.06 -1.50 5.25
C ILE A 419 4.96 -2.47 4.49
N HIS A 420 5.75 -1.95 3.57
CA HIS A 420 6.76 -2.72 2.89
C HIS A 420 8.16 -2.34 3.31
N ARG A 421 9.03 -3.34 3.41
CA ARG A 421 10.47 -3.15 3.25
C ARG A 421 10.82 -3.36 1.78
N LYS A 422 11.14 -2.27 1.09
CA LYS A 422 11.57 -2.28 -0.31
C LYS A 422 13.06 -2.57 -0.38
N MET A 423 13.41 -3.71 -0.95
CA MET A 423 14.80 -4.09 -1.22
C MET A 423 15.20 -3.61 -2.62
N SER A 424 16.47 -3.21 -2.76
CA SER A 424 17.02 -2.74 -4.01
C SER A 424 18.34 -3.43 -4.35
N ASN A 425 18.59 -3.66 -5.63
CA ASN A 425 19.86 -4.23 -6.09
C ASN A 425 21.00 -3.20 -6.01
N GLY A 426 22.22 -3.61 -6.40
CA GLY A 426 23.39 -2.73 -6.47
C GLY A 426 23.21 -1.51 -7.39
N LEU A 427 22.23 -1.53 -8.30
CA LEU A 427 21.85 -0.42 -9.17
C LEU A 427 20.71 0.44 -8.61
N LYS A 428 20.30 0.21 -7.35
CA LYS A 428 19.17 0.87 -6.67
C LYS A 428 17.80 0.64 -7.33
N LEU A 429 17.69 -0.36 -8.20
CA LEU A 429 16.41 -0.77 -8.77
C LEU A 429 15.64 -1.63 -7.76
N PRO A 430 14.30 -1.54 -7.70
CA PRO A 430 13.49 -2.42 -6.86
C PRO A 430 13.74 -3.89 -7.21
N MET A 431 14.05 -4.73 -6.22
CA MET A 431 14.12 -6.19 -6.41
C MET A 431 12.87 -6.86 -5.87
N ARG A 432 12.48 -6.51 -4.64
CA ARG A 432 11.31 -7.08 -3.97
C ARG A 432 10.72 -6.13 -2.94
N TYR A 433 9.44 -6.34 -2.63
CA TYR A 433 8.78 -5.73 -1.48
C TYR A 433 8.41 -6.81 -0.47
N GLU A 434 8.92 -6.67 0.74
CA GLU A 434 8.60 -7.57 1.83
C GLU A 434 7.46 -6.97 2.65
N ARG A 435 6.40 -7.76 2.84
CA ARG A 435 5.14 -7.31 3.41
C ARG A 435 5.06 -7.51 4.90
N TYR A 436 4.84 -6.43 5.65
CA TYR A 436 4.64 -6.45 7.11
C TYR A 436 3.31 -5.80 7.49
N PHE A 437 2.63 -6.40 8.46
CA PHE A 437 1.43 -5.83 9.07
C PHE A 437 1.82 -5.02 10.29
N PHE A 438 1.38 -3.77 10.34
CA PHE A 438 1.74 -2.82 11.37
C PHE A 438 0.50 -2.32 12.08
N LEU A 439 0.53 -2.40 13.43
CA LEU A 439 -0.60 -2.11 14.29
C LEU A 439 -0.26 -1.00 15.28
N TRP A 440 -1.19 -0.07 15.45
CA TRP A 440 -1.10 0.98 16.46
C TRP A 440 -2.46 1.21 17.10
N SER A 441 -2.47 1.77 18.32
CA SER A 441 -3.69 2.02 19.08
C SER A 441 -4.69 2.86 18.27
N ALA A 442 -5.96 2.47 18.26
CA ALA A 442 -7.03 3.29 17.67
C ALA A 442 -7.46 4.45 18.57
N THR A 443 -7.06 4.41 19.85
CA THR A 443 -7.26 5.50 20.80
C THR A 443 -5.98 6.30 20.98
N ALA A 444 -6.12 7.61 21.18
CA ALA A 444 -5.00 8.47 21.55
C ALA A 444 -4.26 7.89 22.78
N PRO A 445 -2.92 7.94 22.83
CA PRO A 445 -2.02 8.71 21.96
C PRO A 445 -1.57 7.99 20.67
N PHE A 446 -2.28 6.96 20.19
CA PHE A 446 -1.97 6.24 18.94
C PHE A 446 -0.60 5.55 18.94
N GLU A 447 -0.20 5.05 20.12
CA GLU A 447 1.06 4.34 20.31
C GLU A 447 1.16 3.12 19.39
N ALA A 448 2.35 2.87 18.88
CA ALA A 448 2.61 1.69 18.08
C ALA A 448 2.59 0.43 18.97
N VAL A 449 1.84 -0.59 18.55
CA VAL A 449 1.51 -1.76 19.40
C VAL A 449 2.27 -3.00 18.97
N ALA A 450 2.19 -3.36 17.69
CA ALA A 450 2.78 -4.59 17.18
C ALA A 450 3.12 -4.47 15.69
N ILE A 451 4.00 -5.36 15.23
CA ILE A 451 4.32 -5.54 13.82
C ILE A 451 4.53 -7.03 13.54
N SER A 452 4.29 -7.50 12.31
CA SER A 452 4.67 -8.86 11.90
C SER A 452 6.14 -9.13 12.23
N ARG A 453 6.39 -10.31 12.80
CA ARG A 453 7.72 -10.80 13.14
C ARG A 453 8.55 -11.08 11.90
N PHE A 454 7.90 -11.65 10.88
CA PHE A 454 8.46 -12.01 9.59
C PHE A 454 7.62 -11.42 8.46
N PRO A 455 8.20 -11.17 7.27
CA PRO A 455 7.42 -10.76 6.11
C PRO A 455 6.50 -11.89 5.63
N THR A 456 5.41 -11.52 4.95
CA THR A 456 4.34 -12.47 4.59
C THR A 456 4.19 -12.66 3.08
N LEU A 457 4.11 -13.92 2.65
CA LEU A 457 3.75 -14.34 1.30
C LEU A 457 2.37 -15.01 1.28
N LEU A 458 1.67 -14.88 0.17
CA LEU A 458 0.47 -15.65 -0.15
C LEU A 458 0.83 -17.03 -0.72
N ALA A 459 -0.17 -17.91 -0.82
CA ALA A 459 0.06 -19.34 -1.09
C ALA A 459 0.83 -19.61 -2.38
N ASN A 460 0.52 -18.86 -3.44
CA ASN A 460 1.12 -18.96 -4.78
C ASN A 460 2.03 -17.75 -5.11
N GLU A 461 2.49 -17.01 -4.10
CA GLU A 461 3.41 -15.87 -4.25
C GLU A 461 4.87 -16.33 -4.09
N THR A 462 5.78 -15.75 -4.87
CA THR A 462 7.21 -16.02 -4.76
C THR A 462 7.95 -14.78 -4.26
N ALA A 463 8.91 -14.97 -3.37
CA ALA A 463 9.89 -13.93 -3.05
C ALA A 463 10.92 -13.85 -4.17
N SER A 464 11.00 -12.68 -4.80
CA SER A 464 12.04 -12.32 -5.78
C SER A 464 13.44 -12.48 -5.17
N ASP A 465 14.43 -12.73 -6.01
CA ASP A 465 15.83 -13.01 -5.65
C ASP A 465 16.12 -14.41 -5.09
N PHE A 466 15.10 -15.27 -4.94
CA PHE A 466 15.23 -16.65 -4.49
C PHE A 466 14.82 -17.64 -5.58
N SER A 467 15.49 -18.79 -5.64
CA SER A 467 15.13 -19.90 -6.51
C SER A 467 13.76 -20.49 -6.14
N ALA A 468 13.20 -21.32 -7.03
CA ALA A 468 11.97 -22.05 -6.74
C ALA A 468 12.18 -22.99 -5.53
N GLU A 469 13.30 -23.70 -5.50
CA GLU A 469 13.66 -24.61 -4.41
C GLU A 469 13.79 -23.88 -3.07
N GLU A 470 14.34 -22.66 -3.06
CA GLU A 470 14.40 -21.83 -1.86
C GLU A 470 13.00 -21.32 -1.43
N ASN A 471 12.15 -20.92 -2.39
CA ASN A 471 10.79 -20.44 -2.11
C ASN A 471 9.87 -21.52 -1.52
N TRP A 472 10.12 -22.79 -1.85
CA TRP A 472 9.28 -23.93 -1.49
C TRP A 472 9.98 -24.96 -0.58
N GLU A 473 11.20 -24.67 -0.12
CA GLU A 473 12.05 -25.56 0.70
C GLU A 473 12.30 -26.97 0.13
N GLY A 474 12.12 -27.16 -1.17
CA GLY A 474 12.21 -28.46 -1.83
C GLY A 474 10.93 -29.28 -1.83
N ASP A 475 9.83 -28.78 -1.24
CA ASP A 475 8.50 -29.36 -1.43
C ASP A 475 7.98 -28.94 -2.82
N ASP A 476 7.57 -29.91 -3.66
CA ASP A 476 6.88 -29.60 -4.92
C ASP A 476 5.53 -28.96 -4.54
N PRO A 477 5.22 -27.74 -5.03
CA PRO A 477 3.91 -27.15 -4.77
C PRO A 477 2.82 -28.15 -5.19
N ASP A 478 1.93 -28.46 -4.25
CA ASP A 478 0.82 -29.38 -4.47
C ASP A 478 0.12 -29.06 -5.79
N TYR A 479 -0.18 -30.09 -6.58
CA TYR A 479 -0.71 -29.97 -7.94
C TYR A 479 -1.99 -29.11 -8.01
N GLU A 480 -2.75 -28.97 -6.93
CA GLU A 480 -3.91 -28.07 -6.84
C GLU A 480 -3.55 -26.57 -6.81
N LEU A 481 -2.38 -26.19 -6.29
CA LEU A 481 -1.86 -24.81 -6.39
C LEU A 481 -1.44 -24.46 -7.84
N LYS A 482 -1.19 -25.47 -8.68
CA LYS A 482 -0.95 -25.33 -10.13
C LYS A 482 -2.25 -25.13 -10.93
N GLY A 483 -3.43 -25.33 -10.34
CA GLY A 483 -4.72 -25.14 -11.03
C GLY A 483 -4.98 -23.69 -11.49
N ASN A 484 -4.36 -22.70 -10.84
CA ASN A 484 -4.34 -21.31 -11.32
C ASN A 484 -3.21 -21.03 -12.33
N ALA A 485 -2.27 -21.95 -12.51
CA ALA A 485 -1.20 -21.86 -13.50
C ALA A 485 -1.59 -22.44 -14.87
N GLU A 486 -2.73 -23.13 -15.00
CA GLU A 486 -3.18 -23.63 -16.30
C GLU A 486 -3.66 -22.48 -17.22
N TYR A 487 -4.18 -21.39 -16.65
CA TYR A 487 -4.37 -20.11 -17.36
C TYR A 487 -3.03 -19.43 -17.71
N LEU A 488 -1.97 -19.67 -16.93
CA LEU A 488 -0.64 -19.16 -17.27
C LEU A 488 0.06 -20.01 -18.34
N LYS A 489 -0.37 -21.26 -18.55
CA LYS A 489 0.09 -22.16 -19.62
C LYS A 489 -0.42 -21.74 -20.99
N SER A 490 -1.61 -21.13 -21.08
CA SER A 490 -2.11 -20.61 -22.37
C SER A 490 -1.39 -19.34 -22.85
N VAL A 491 -0.54 -18.73 -22.02
CA VAL A 491 0.37 -17.64 -22.41
C VAL A 491 1.73 -18.19 -22.91
N GLU A 492 2.01 -19.49 -22.74
CA GLU A 492 3.30 -20.10 -23.11
C GLU A 492 3.48 -20.39 -24.61
N GLU A 493 2.42 -20.33 -25.43
CA GLU A 493 2.54 -20.71 -26.87
C GLU A 493 2.89 -19.54 -27.81
N GLY A 494 3.13 -18.33 -27.29
CA GLY A 494 3.24 -17.12 -28.13
C GLY A 494 4.66 -16.63 -28.47
N VAL A 495 5.62 -16.64 -27.55
CA VAL A 495 6.89 -15.90 -27.75
C VAL A 495 8.05 -16.54 -26.98
N ASP A 496 9.05 -17.02 -27.70
CA ASP A 496 10.43 -17.35 -27.28
C ASP A 496 10.66 -17.64 -25.77
N GLY A 497 10.43 -18.89 -25.37
CA GLY A 497 11.34 -19.65 -24.48
C GLY A 497 11.63 -19.13 -23.05
N LYS A 498 10.90 -18.14 -22.53
CA LYS A 498 11.05 -17.72 -21.12
C LYS A 498 10.02 -18.39 -20.21
N LYS A 499 10.51 -19.37 -19.44
CA LYS A 499 9.81 -20.07 -18.36
C LYS A 499 9.63 -19.20 -17.09
N ASP A 500 8.88 -18.09 -17.14
CA ASP A 500 8.64 -17.27 -15.95
C ASP A 500 7.19 -17.39 -15.43
N LEU A 501 6.84 -18.59 -14.99
CA LEU A 501 5.60 -18.89 -14.24
C LEU A 501 5.73 -18.55 -12.74
N SER A 502 6.08 -17.31 -12.41
CA SER A 502 6.00 -16.82 -11.02
C SER A 502 5.76 -15.32 -10.97
N TRP A 503 4.92 -14.87 -10.03
CA TRP A 503 4.70 -13.45 -9.75
C TRP A 503 5.98 -12.86 -9.14
N TYR A 504 6.98 -12.61 -9.98
CA TYR A 504 8.35 -12.33 -9.53
C TYR A 504 8.44 -11.06 -8.71
N PHE A 505 7.64 -10.02 -9.00
CA PHE A 505 7.63 -8.77 -8.25
C PHE A 505 6.21 -8.38 -7.86
N THR A 506 5.88 -8.57 -6.58
CA THR A 506 4.56 -8.23 -6.04
C THR A 506 4.66 -7.11 -5.01
N TYR A 507 3.59 -6.34 -4.89
CA TYR A 507 3.44 -5.35 -3.83
C TYR A 507 1.97 -5.07 -3.56
N THR A 508 1.61 -4.79 -2.32
CA THR A 508 0.24 -4.43 -1.94
C THR A 508 0.03 -2.92 -1.94
N VAL A 509 -1.10 -2.47 -2.49
CA VAL A 509 -1.43 -1.05 -2.65
C VAL A 509 -2.69 -0.63 -1.89
N SER A 510 -3.58 -1.57 -1.56
CA SER A 510 -4.78 -1.30 -0.77
C SER A 510 -5.12 -2.43 0.19
N LEU A 511 -5.84 -2.08 1.26
CA LEU A 511 -6.42 -3.01 2.21
C LEU A 511 -7.85 -2.57 2.52
N ALA A 512 -8.83 -3.44 2.29
CA ALA A 512 -10.24 -3.17 2.57
C ALA A 512 -10.90 -4.33 3.31
N TRP A 513 -11.91 -4.07 4.12
CA TRP A 513 -12.78 -5.15 4.61
C TRP A 513 -13.50 -5.80 3.43
N ALA A 514 -13.62 -7.13 3.44
CA ALA A 514 -14.42 -7.83 2.44
C ALA A 514 -15.89 -7.43 2.57
N TRP A 515 -16.64 -7.50 1.47
CA TRP A 515 -18.05 -7.15 1.48
C TRP A 515 -18.85 -8.07 2.41
N ARG A 516 -19.78 -7.48 3.17
CA ARG A 516 -20.34 -8.08 4.39
C ARG A 516 -21.76 -8.60 4.29
N GLY A 517 -22.39 -8.51 3.12
CA GLY A 517 -23.78 -8.92 2.97
C GLY A 517 -24.79 -7.97 3.60
N GLU A 518 -26.04 -8.14 3.24
CA GLU A 518 -27.18 -7.43 3.83
C GLU A 518 -27.39 -7.79 5.31
N GLU A 519 -26.99 -8.99 5.74
CA GLU A 519 -27.20 -9.47 7.10
C GLU A 519 -26.49 -8.62 8.16
N LYS A 520 -25.32 -8.07 7.81
CA LYS A 520 -24.50 -7.28 8.74
C LYS A 520 -24.90 -5.80 8.80
N LYS A 521 -25.70 -5.30 7.85
CA LYS A 521 -26.21 -3.92 7.75
C LYS A 521 -25.21 -2.83 8.16
N VAL A 522 -23.98 -2.90 7.64
CA VAL A 522 -22.92 -1.96 8.01
C VAL A 522 -23.14 -0.63 7.30
N GLU A 523 -23.23 0.45 8.08
CA GLU A 523 -23.36 1.80 7.55
C GLU A 523 -22.04 2.33 6.99
N ALA A 524 -22.12 3.33 6.10
CA ALA A 524 -20.95 3.90 5.43
C ALA A 524 -19.85 4.35 6.41
N ALA A 525 -20.23 4.92 7.57
CA ALA A 525 -19.30 5.36 8.62
C ALA A 525 -18.50 4.22 9.25
N ASP A 526 -19.04 3.00 9.24
CA ASP A 526 -18.43 1.82 9.85
C ASP A 526 -17.76 0.90 8.82
N MET A 527 -17.79 1.25 7.53
CA MET A 527 -17.18 0.44 6.47
C MET A 527 -15.65 0.34 6.58
N GLY A 528 -15.00 1.29 7.26
CA GLY A 528 -13.57 1.22 7.60
C GLY A 528 -13.24 0.37 8.85
N THR A 529 -14.27 -0.09 9.58
CA THR A 529 -14.14 -0.80 10.86
C THR A 529 -14.52 -2.27 10.70
N GLY A 530 -13.77 -3.19 11.31
CA GLY A 530 -14.08 -4.63 11.28
C GLY A 530 -13.54 -5.41 12.44
N TYR A 531 -13.75 -6.72 12.38
CA TYR A 531 -13.45 -7.64 13.48
C TYR A 531 -12.39 -8.66 13.08
N LEU A 532 -11.74 -9.25 14.09
CA LEU A 532 -10.62 -10.17 13.90
C LEU A 532 -10.98 -11.42 13.08
N ASP A 533 -12.23 -11.89 13.19
CA ASP A 533 -12.75 -13.08 12.53
C ASP A 533 -13.24 -12.83 11.08
N GLU A 534 -13.14 -11.61 10.58
CA GLU A 534 -13.60 -11.22 9.25
C GLU A 534 -12.51 -11.24 8.18
N ASP A 535 -12.96 -11.37 6.93
CA ASP A 535 -12.08 -11.30 5.78
C ASP A 535 -11.79 -9.86 5.36
N VAL A 536 -10.59 -9.66 4.83
CA VAL A 536 -10.15 -8.47 4.13
C VAL A 536 -9.75 -8.81 2.70
N ILE A 537 -9.80 -7.81 1.84
CA ILE A 537 -9.31 -7.83 0.46
C ILE A 537 -8.03 -6.99 0.38
N MET A 538 -6.97 -7.61 -0.12
CA MET A 538 -5.70 -6.98 -0.42
C MET A 538 -5.59 -6.73 -1.92
N GLY A 539 -5.40 -5.48 -2.34
CA GLY A 539 -5.09 -5.15 -3.74
C GLY A 539 -3.60 -5.26 -4.01
N ILE A 540 -3.20 -6.04 -5.02
CA ILE A 540 -1.82 -6.44 -5.29
C ILE A 540 -1.44 -6.01 -6.71
N GLY A 541 -0.36 -5.24 -6.84
CA GLY A 541 0.32 -4.97 -8.11
C GLY A 541 1.30 -6.09 -8.44
N LEU A 542 1.42 -6.41 -9.73
CA LEU A 542 2.26 -7.48 -10.28
C LEU A 542 3.18 -6.87 -11.33
N ASN A 543 4.49 -6.89 -11.10
CA ASN A 543 5.54 -6.45 -12.03
C ASN A 543 5.37 -5.03 -12.61
N ASP A 544 4.59 -4.15 -11.96
CA ASP A 544 4.17 -2.87 -12.56
C ASP A 544 3.53 -3.08 -13.96
N GLU A 545 2.84 -4.19 -14.20
CA GLU A 545 2.22 -4.54 -15.49
C GLU A 545 0.86 -5.22 -15.32
N GLY A 546 0.63 -5.84 -14.17
CA GLY A 546 -0.59 -6.56 -13.84
C GLY A 546 -1.13 -6.23 -12.46
N GLN A 547 -2.28 -6.84 -12.18
CA GLN A 547 -3.04 -6.64 -10.95
C GLN A 547 -3.73 -7.92 -10.50
N ALA A 548 -3.79 -8.08 -9.19
CA ALA A 548 -4.44 -9.20 -8.54
C ALA A 548 -5.00 -8.78 -7.18
N PHE A 549 -5.74 -9.67 -6.55
CA PHE A 549 -6.14 -9.52 -5.16
C PHE A 549 -5.95 -10.80 -4.38
N ALA A 550 -6.02 -10.69 -3.05
CA ALA A 550 -6.20 -11.82 -2.17
C ALA A 550 -7.29 -11.51 -1.14
N LYS A 551 -8.07 -12.54 -0.80
CA LYS A 551 -9.04 -12.50 0.28
C LYS A 551 -8.51 -13.34 1.43
N VAL A 552 -8.36 -12.74 2.61
CA VAL A 552 -7.74 -13.38 3.77
C VAL A 552 -8.45 -12.97 5.05
N LYS A 553 -8.65 -13.91 5.98
CA LYS A 553 -9.13 -13.59 7.32
C LYS A 553 -8.12 -12.72 8.06
N MET A 554 -8.57 -11.64 8.71
CA MET A 554 -7.70 -10.72 9.44
C MET A 554 -6.85 -11.44 10.49
N ALA A 555 -7.43 -12.39 11.23
CA ALA A 555 -6.69 -13.21 12.20
C ALA A 555 -5.46 -13.93 11.60
N TYR A 556 -5.51 -14.35 10.33
CA TYR A 556 -4.40 -15.05 9.68
C TYR A 556 -3.30 -14.08 9.22
N LEU A 557 -3.68 -12.89 8.76
CA LEU A 557 -2.71 -11.82 8.43
C LEU A 557 -1.95 -11.35 9.67
N LEU A 558 -2.62 -11.38 10.82
CA LEU A 558 -2.09 -10.95 12.10
C LEU A 558 -1.52 -12.11 12.94
N GLY A 559 -1.35 -13.30 12.37
CA GLY A 559 -0.58 -14.36 13.03
C GLY A 559 0.91 -14.01 13.04
N CYS A 560 1.65 -14.45 14.06
CA CYS A 560 3.10 -14.22 14.16
C CYS A 560 3.50 -12.74 14.28
N LEU A 561 2.82 -11.97 15.13
CA LEU A 561 3.23 -10.61 15.49
C LEU A 561 4.34 -10.63 16.54
N ARG A 562 5.13 -9.56 16.57
CA ARG A 562 5.96 -9.18 17.71
C ARG A 562 5.50 -7.84 18.27
N ARG A 563 5.64 -7.65 19.57
CA ARG A 563 5.32 -6.38 20.22
C ARG A 563 6.31 -5.30 19.82
N CYS A 564 5.83 -4.07 19.71
CA CYS A 564 6.69 -2.90 19.64
C CYS A 564 7.29 -2.58 21.01
N PRO A 565 8.49 -1.97 21.06
CA PRO A 565 9.14 -1.61 22.32
C PRO A 565 8.37 -0.55 23.13
N GLY A 566 7.50 0.23 22.48
CA GLY A 566 6.76 1.32 23.11
C GLY A 566 7.68 2.47 23.54
N LYS A 567 7.39 3.12 24.66
CA LYS A 567 8.20 4.24 25.17
C LYS A 567 9.48 3.74 25.84
N LYS A 568 10.60 4.43 25.61
CA LYS A 568 11.83 4.27 26.40
C LYS A 568 11.49 4.61 27.84
N GLU A 569 11.69 3.66 28.75
CA GLU A 569 11.62 3.95 30.18
C GLU A 569 12.81 4.82 30.55
N GLY A 570 12.57 5.84 31.38
CA GLY A 570 13.54 6.89 31.68
C GLY A 570 14.90 6.33 32.07
N GLN A 571 15.94 6.83 31.40
CA GLN A 571 17.27 6.94 31.99
C GLN A 571 17.30 8.09 32.98
#